data_AF-A0AAU4VUJ3-F1
#
_entry.id   AF-A0AAU4VUJ3-F1
#
_cell.length_a   1.000
_cell.length_b   1.000
_cell.length_c   1.000
_cell.angle_alpha   90.00
_cell.angle_beta   90.00
_cell.angle_gamma   90.00
#
_symmetry.space_group_name_H-M   'P 1'
#
loop_
_entity.id
_entity.type
_entity.pdbx_description
1 polymer ?
#
loop_
_entity_poly.entity_id
_entity_poly.type
_entity_poly.pdbx_seq_one_letter_code
_entity_poly.pdbx_strand_id
1 'polypeptide(L)'
;MGALVVHRLGMAVCLAAAAAVCTASAVAARVRARAARRRIAALLSAEPERRARALGSGLLAVVKAWAGPAGALLATWVLVGGAPGVLAGCGAAVGVWRWLRRARPSAGVDPQEAERQLPFAADLLAACLAAGAAPVEAAEVVGESLGGPVGERLALAGAELRLGGEPGAAWGRLAEIPGARALAECLERAARTGAPAAEPVSRLATALREDRVRQAGARAQRAAVLVTAPVGLCFLPAFLAVGVAPVVIGMASGLLSAT
;
A
#
# COMPACT_ATOMS: atom_id res chain seq x y z
N MET A 1 -19.72 -18.08 50.61
CA MET A 1 -18.34 -17.98 50.11
C MET A 1 -18.06 -18.81 48.84
N GLY A 2 -18.88 -19.80 48.46
CA GLY A 2 -18.62 -20.66 47.28
C GLY A 2 -18.78 -20.00 45.89
N ALA A 3 -19.65 -19.01 45.72
CA ALA A 3 -19.95 -18.42 44.41
C ALA A 3 -18.79 -17.64 43.78
N LEU A 4 -17.96 -16.98 44.58
CA LEU A 4 -16.78 -16.23 44.12
C LEU A 4 -15.63 -17.16 43.68
N VAL A 5 -15.51 -18.33 44.30
CA VAL A 5 -14.46 -19.32 43.99
C VAL A 5 -14.79 -20.03 42.68
N VAL A 6 -16.06 -20.41 42.48
CA VAL A 6 -16.52 -21.01 41.22
C VAL A 6 -16.39 -20.02 40.05
N HIS A 7 -16.65 -18.73 40.28
CA HIS A 7 -16.48 -17.69 39.26
C HIS A 7 -15.01 -17.44 38.88
N ARG A 8 -14.10 -17.46 39.86
CA ARG A 8 -12.65 -17.31 39.61
C ARG A 8 -12.03 -18.54 38.93
N LEU A 9 -12.46 -19.74 39.27
CA LEU A 9 -12.07 -20.97 38.58
C LEU A 9 -12.57 -20.99 37.14
N GLY A 10 -13.82 -20.56 36.90
CA GLY A 10 -14.37 -20.40 35.56
C GLY A 10 -13.57 -19.40 34.71
N MET A 11 -13.20 -18.25 35.28
CA MET A 11 -12.37 -17.27 34.58
C MET A 11 -10.94 -17.77 34.29
N ALA A 12 -10.31 -18.50 35.21
CA ALA A 12 -8.99 -19.06 35.01
C ALA A 12 -8.97 -20.13 33.90
N VAL A 13 -9.99 -21.00 33.86
CA VAL A 13 -10.14 -22.02 32.82
C VAL A 13 -10.41 -21.38 31.45
N CYS A 14 -11.24 -20.35 31.39
CA CYS A 14 -11.52 -19.61 30.15
C CYS A 14 -10.29 -18.85 29.62
N LEU A 15 -9.50 -18.22 30.51
CA LEU A 15 -8.25 -17.56 30.13
C LEU A 15 -7.20 -18.56 29.64
N ALA A 16 -7.10 -19.73 30.29
CA ALA A 16 -6.20 -20.80 29.85
C ALA A 16 -6.61 -21.36 28.48
N ALA A 17 -7.91 -21.55 28.24
CA ALA A 17 -8.42 -22.03 26.95
C ALA A 17 -8.20 -21.01 25.82
N ALA A 18 -8.43 -19.72 26.07
CA ALA A 18 -8.17 -18.66 25.09
C ALA A 18 -6.67 -18.54 24.76
N ALA A 19 -5.80 -18.61 25.77
CA ALA A 19 -4.36 -18.62 25.58
C ALA A 19 -3.88 -19.87 24.80
N ALA A 20 -4.47 -21.04 25.07
CA ALA A 20 -4.17 -22.28 24.36
C ALA A 20 -4.60 -22.22 22.88
N VAL A 21 -5.77 -21.67 22.57
CA VAL A 21 -6.25 -21.51 21.18
C VAL A 21 -5.43 -20.45 20.42
N CYS A 22 -5.06 -19.35 21.08
CA CYS A 22 -4.19 -18.31 20.50
C CYS A 22 -2.78 -18.85 20.22
N THR A 23 -2.21 -19.63 21.12
CA THR A 23 -0.89 -20.23 20.91
C THR A 23 -0.93 -21.36 19.88
N ALA A 24 -1.95 -22.22 19.88
CA ALA A 24 -2.13 -23.28 18.88
C ALA A 24 -2.33 -22.73 17.47
N SER A 25 -3.13 -21.66 17.31
CA SER A 25 -3.33 -21.00 16.02
C SER A 25 -2.09 -20.24 15.54
N ALA A 26 -1.33 -19.61 16.44
CA ALA A 26 -0.05 -18.98 16.13
C ALA A 26 1.01 -20.01 15.71
N VAL A 27 1.07 -21.16 16.39
CA VAL A 27 1.96 -22.26 16.06
C VAL A 27 1.56 -22.90 14.73
N ALA A 28 0.28 -23.17 14.48
CA ALA A 28 -0.21 -23.69 13.21
C ALA A 28 0.07 -22.74 12.04
N ALA A 29 -0.08 -21.42 12.24
CA ALA A 29 0.27 -20.42 11.23
C ALA A 29 1.78 -20.38 10.96
N ARG A 30 2.61 -20.49 12.01
CA ARG A 30 4.08 -20.55 11.89
C ARG A 30 4.54 -21.84 11.20
N VAL A 31 3.95 -22.99 11.52
CA VAL A 31 4.27 -24.29 10.92
C VAL A 31 3.85 -24.31 9.45
N ARG A 32 2.64 -23.84 9.10
CA ARG A 32 2.20 -23.74 7.70
C ARG A 32 3.06 -22.77 6.89
N ALA A 33 3.44 -21.63 7.48
CA ALA A 33 4.34 -20.68 6.84
C ALA A 33 5.78 -21.20 6.71
N ARG A 34 6.24 -22.09 7.60
CA ARG A 34 7.55 -22.77 7.47
C ARG A 34 7.50 -23.92 6.47
N ALA A 35 6.42 -24.69 6.41
CA ALA A 35 6.23 -25.79 5.46
C ALA A 35 6.09 -25.28 4.02
N ALA A 36 5.32 -24.20 3.80
CA ALA A 36 5.23 -23.53 2.51
C ALA A 36 6.58 -22.95 2.07
N ARG A 37 7.32 -22.32 3.01
CA ARG A 37 8.67 -21.80 2.73
C ARG A 37 9.70 -22.89 2.44
N ARG A 38 9.63 -24.05 3.11
CA ARG A 38 10.53 -25.18 2.83
C ARG A 38 10.26 -25.81 1.45
N ARG A 39 8.99 -25.92 1.03
CA ARG A 39 8.64 -26.41 -0.32
C ARG A 39 9.07 -25.44 -1.42
N ILE A 40 8.97 -24.13 -1.18
CA ILE A 40 9.39 -23.11 -2.15
C ILE A 40 10.91 -22.94 -2.17
N ALA A 41 11.59 -23.03 -1.02
CA ALA A 41 13.05 -22.98 -0.95
C ALA A 41 13.73 -24.25 -1.50
N ALA A 42 13.04 -25.40 -1.49
CA ALA A 42 13.50 -26.61 -2.18
C ALA A 42 13.38 -26.51 -3.70
N LEU A 43 12.55 -25.58 -4.22
CA LEU A 43 12.37 -25.33 -5.66
C LEU A 43 13.18 -24.12 -6.17
N LEU A 44 13.60 -23.22 -5.29
CA LEU A 44 14.32 -21.99 -5.61
C LEU A 44 15.66 -21.94 -4.87
N SER A 45 16.66 -22.62 -5.41
CA SER A 45 18.06 -22.28 -5.20
C SER A 45 18.31 -20.88 -5.78
N ALA A 46 18.06 -19.83 -4.98
CA ALA A 46 18.30 -18.44 -5.37
C ALA A 46 18.83 -17.59 -4.20
N GLU A 47 20.08 -17.17 -4.37
CA GLU A 47 20.78 -15.96 -3.91
C GLU A 47 20.56 -15.38 -2.49
N PRO A 48 21.64 -15.26 -1.68
CA PRO A 48 21.58 -14.86 -0.26
C PRO A 48 21.29 -13.37 0.01
N GLU A 49 21.42 -12.45 -0.96
CA GLU A 49 21.30 -11.00 -0.71
C GLU A 49 19.85 -10.50 -0.49
N ARG A 50 18.83 -11.16 -1.08
CA ARG A 50 17.41 -10.74 -0.98
C ARG A 50 16.79 -10.98 0.41
N ARG A 51 17.50 -11.73 1.27
CA ARG A 51 17.02 -12.26 2.56
C ARG A 51 17.03 -11.22 3.70
N ALA A 52 17.96 -10.27 3.68
CA ALA A 52 18.11 -9.28 4.76
C ALA A 52 17.04 -8.17 4.71
N ARG A 53 16.63 -7.71 3.51
CA ARG A 53 15.60 -6.66 3.33
C ARG A 53 14.17 -7.17 3.55
N ALA A 54 13.88 -8.43 3.21
CA ALA A 54 12.55 -9.03 3.37
C ALA A 54 12.14 -9.30 4.84
N LEU A 55 13.12 -9.47 5.75
CA LEU A 55 12.85 -9.68 7.17
C LEU A 55 12.32 -8.41 7.86
N GLY A 56 12.79 -7.22 7.46
CA GLY A 56 12.38 -5.93 8.03
C GLY A 56 10.99 -5.48 7.61
N SER A 57 10.62 -5.66 6.33
CA SER A 57 9.30 -5.26 5.80
C SER A 57 8.16 -6.18 6.26
N GLY A 58 8.46 -7.46 6.50
CA GLY A 58 7.49 -8.43 7.02
C GLY A 58 7.01 -8.10 8.43
N LEU A 59 7.90 -7.58 9.29
CA LEU A 59 7.58 -7.22 10.68
C LEU A 59 6.66 -5.99 10.75
N LEU A 60 6.94 -4.95 9.94
CA LEU A 60 6.11 -3.75 9.85
C LEU A 60 4.74 -4.04 9.22
N ALA A 61 4.66 -4.90 8.20
CA ALA A 61 3.41 -5.33 7.60
C ALA A 61 2.55 -6.16 8.57
N VAL A 62 3.19 -6.99 9.41
CA VAL A 62 2.51 -7.70 10.50
C VAL A 62 2.01 -6.70 11.55
N VAL A 63 2.82 -5.76 12.02
CA VAL A 63 2.40 -4.76 13.01
C VAL A 63 1.21 -3.92 12.50
N LYS A 64 1.26 -3.43 11.27
CA LYS A 64 0.17 -2.63 10.66
C LYS A 64 -1.10 -3.44 10.42
N ALA A 65 -0.98 -4.73 10.08
CA ALA A 65 -2.12 -5.63 9.94
C ALA A 65 -2.79 -5.98 11.28
N TRP A 66 -2.06 -5.85 12.40
CA TRP A 66 -2.56 -6.15 13.74
C TRP A 66 -3.09 -4.91 14.50
N ALA A 67 -2.79 -3.69 14.03
CA ALA A 67 -3.28 -2.45 14.66
C ALA A 67 -4.81 -2.31 14.64
N GLY A 68 -5.46 -2.65 13.52
CA GLY A 68 -6.92 -2.64 13.38
C GLY A 68 -7.65 -3.64 14.31
N PRO A 69 -7.33 -4.94 14.26
CA PRO A 69 -8.00 -5.92 15.12
C PRO A 69 -7.65 -5.76 16.61
N ALA A 70 -6.44 -5.28 16.96
CA ALA A 70 -6.10 -4.98 18.36
C ALA A 70 -6.91 -3.80 18.91
N GLY A 71 -7.12 -2.74 18.10
CA GLY A 71 -7.96 -1.60 18.48
C GLY A 71 -9.44 -1.98 18.64
N ALA A 72 -9.97 -2.83 17.75
CA ALA A 72 -11.34 -3.31 17.84
C ALA A 72 -11.55 -4.23 19.07
N LEU A 73 -10.61 -5.13 19.34
CA LEU A 73 -10.64 -5.99 20.53
C LEU A 73 -10.59 -5.17 21.83
N LEU A 74 -9.73 -4.15 21.90
CA LEU A 74 -9.66 -3.24 23.05
C LEU A 74 -10.93 -2.42 23.23
N ALA A 75 -11.50 -1.87 22.15
CA ALA A 75 -12.73 -1.07 22.21
C ALA A 75 -13.95 -1.91 22.63
N THR A 76 -14.10 -3.14 22.11
CA THR A 76 -15.19 -4.04 22.47
C THR A 76 -15.04 -4.58 23.91
N TRP A 77 -13.80 -4.79 24.37
CA TRP A 77 -13.51 -5.20 25.75
C TRP A 77 -13.89 -4.12 26.77
N VAL A 78 -13.64 -2.85 26.46
CA VAL A 78 -13.95 -1.72 27.35
C VAL A 78 -15.44 -1.41 27.42
N LEU A 79 -16.20 -1.63 26.33
CA LEU A 79 -17.62 -1.24 26.29
C LEU A 79 -18.61 -2.25 26.91
N VAL A 80 -18.33 -3.56 26.89
CA VAL A 80 -19.38 -4.58 27.15
C VAL A 80 -19.20 -5.33 28.48
N GLY A 81 -17.97 -5.66 28.89
CA GLY A 81 -17.71 -6.38 30.14
C GLY A 81 -18.30 -7.82 30.22
N GLY A 82 -17.52 -8.76 30.75
CA GLY A 82 -17.97 -10.13 31.02
C GLY A 82 -17.91 -11.11 29.82
N ALA A 83 -18.35 -12.35 30.07
CA ALA A 83 -18.32 -13.47 29.12
C ALA A 83 -18.91 -13.21 27.71
N PRO A 84 -20.03 -12.46 27.53
CA PRO A 84 -20.55 -12.21 26.19
C PRO A 84 -19.67 -11.26 25.35
N GLY A 85 -18.90 -10.37 25.98
CA GLY A 85 -17.97 -9.46 25.28
C GLY A 85 -16.81 -10.19 24.59
N VAL A 86 -16.37 -11.32 25.15
CA VAL A 86 -15.29 -12.15 24.57
C VAL A 86 -15.76 -12.86 23.31
N LEU A 87 -16.97 -13.43 23.32
CA LEU A 87 -17.53 -14.13 22.16
C LEU A 87 -17.84 -13.17 21.01
N ALA A 88 -18.41 -11.99 21.32
CA ALA A 88 -18.66 -10.95 20.33
C ALA A 88 -17.35 -10.40 19.74
N GLY A 89 -16.32 -10.16 20.57
CA GLY A 89 -15.01 -9.71 20.13
C GLY A 89 -14.28 -10.71 19.23
N CYS A 90 -14.34 -12.02 19.55
CA CYS A 90 -13.79 -13.07 18.69
C CYS A 90 -14.53 -13.15 17.35
N GLY A 91 -15.87 -13.03 17.35
CA GLY A 91 -16.68 -13.00 16.13
C GLY A 91 -16.33 -11.81 15.24
N ALA A 92 -16.25 -10.60 15.81
CA ALA A 92 -15.85 -9.40 15.10
C ALA A 92 -14.42 -9.50 14.54
N ALA A 93 -13.46 -10.02 15.33
CA ALA A 93 -12.10 -10.23 14.88
C ALA A 93 -12.00 -11.22 13.71
N VAL A 94 -12.77 -12.32 13.72
CA VAL A 94 -12.82 -13.28 12.61
C VAL A 94 -13.52 -12.68 11.39
N GLY A 95 -14.59 -11.90 11.58
CA GLY A 95 -15.30 -11.19 10.53
C GLY A 95 -14.40 -10.16 9.83
N VAL A 96 -13.75 -9.31 10.61
CA VAL A 96 -12.75 -8.33 10.13
C VAL A 96 -11.58 -9.05 9.45
N TRP A 97 -11.06 -10.13 10.04
CA TRP A 97 -9.98 -10.91 9.42
C TRP A 97 -10.39 -11.57 8.10
N ARG A 98 -11.60 -12.11 8.00
CA ARG A 98 -12.14 -12.68 6.76
C ARG A 98 -12.40 -11.60 5.70
N TRP A 99 -12.93 -10.45 6.11
CA TRP A 99 -13.16 -9.32 5.22
C TRP A 99 -11.83 -8.74 4.73
N LEU A 100 -10.85 -8.52 5.60
CA LEU A 100 -9.49 -8.12 5.22
C LEU A 100 -8.78 -9.17 4.36
N ARG A 101 -9.06 -10.47 4.52
CA ARG A 101 -8.49 -11.51 3.64
C ARG A 101 -9.15 -11.57 2.27
N ARG A 102 -10.45 -11.31 2.18
CA ARG A 102 -11.18 -11.21 0.91
C ARG A 102 -10.89 -9.88 0.19
N ALA A 103 -10.70 -8.81 0.95
CA ALA A 103 -10.37 -7.48 0.47
C ALA A 103 -8.86 -7.28 0.26
N ARG A 104 -8.01 -8.25 0.64
CA ARG A 104 -6.60 -8.24 0.23
C ARG A 104 -6.57 -8.50 -1.28
N PRO A 105 -6.18 -7.52 -2.09
CA PRO A 105 -5.85 -7.78 -3.48
C PRO A 105 -4.75 -8.84 -3.51
N SER A 106 -4.71 -9.63 -4.59
CA SER A 106 -3.71 -10.67 -4.85
C SER A 106 -2.36 -10.31 -4.24
N ALA A 107 -2.01 -11.01 -3.17
CA ALA A 107 -0.87 -10.69 -2.33
C ALA A 107 0.42 -10.70 -3.17
N GLY A 108 0.99 -9.53 -3.44
CA GLY A 108 2.27 -9.41 -4.14
C GLY A 108 2.58 -8.02 -4.69
N VAL A 109 1.57 -7.26 -5.10
CA VAL A 109 1.79 -5.94 -5.72
C VAL A 109 1.74 -4.85 -4.65
N ASP A 110 2.90 -4.26 -4.34
CA ASP A 110 2.94 -2.97 -3.65
C ASP A 110 2.45 -1.89 -4.63
N PRO A 111 1.27 -1.26 -4.40
CA PRO A 111 0.71 -0.29 -5.34
C PRO A 111 1.65 0.90 -5.56
N GLN A 112 2.39 1.30 -4.52
CA GLN A 112 3.33 2.41 -4.63
C GLN A 112 4.52 2.06 -5.51
N GLU A 113 4.99 0.82 -5.44
CA GLU A 113 6.08 0.38 -6.30
C GLU A 113 5.62 0.22 -7.75
N ALA A 114 4.39 -0.26 -7.98
CA ALA A 114 3.81 -0.33 -9.31
C ALA A 114 3.65 1.06 -9.94
N GLU A 115 3.13 2.03 -9.19
CA GLU A 115 3.04 3.43 -9.63
C GLU A 115 4.43 4.02 -9.94
N ARG A 116 5.47 3.64 -9.18
CA ARG A 116 6.83 4.12 -9.42
C ARG A 116 7.49 3.50 -10.64
N GLN A 117 7.18 2.25 -10.96
CA GLN A 117 7.79 1.51 -12.07
C GLN A 117 7.08 1.77 -13.40
N LEU A 118 5.78 2.08 -13.38
CA LEU A 118 4.97 2.20 -14.58
C LEU A 118 5.50 3.21 -15.63
N PRO A 119 5.93 4.44 -15.28
CA PRO A 119 6.47 5.36 -16.28
C PRO A 119 7.71 4.79 -16.98
N PHE A 120 8.59 4.16 -16.19
CA PHE A 120 9.83 3.57 -16.71
C PHE A 120 9.56 2.33 -17.58
N ALA A 121 8.57 1.50 -17.20
CA ALA A 121 8.11 0.40 -18.05
C ALA A 121 7.58 0.90 -19.40
N ALA A 122 6.77 1.96 -19.39
CA ALA A 122 6.23 2.56 -20.61
C ALA A 122 7.33 3.13 -21.50
N ASP A 123 8.39 3.72 -20.93
CA ASP A 123 9.54 4.21 -21.69
C ASP A 123 10.34 3.10 -22.36
N LEU A 124 10.61 2.02 -21.62
CA LEU A 124 11.31 0.86 -22.16
C LEU A 124 10.49 0.20 -23.28
N LEU A 125 9.17 0.08 -23.09
CA LEU A 125 8.26 -0.40 -24.13
C LEU A 125 8.28 0.51 -25.35
N ALA A 126 8.21 1.83 -25.17
CA ALA A 126 8.29 2.79 -26.28
C ALA A 126 9.62 2.63 -27.04
N ALA A 127 10.74 2.46 -26.34
CA ALA A 127 12.05 2.24 -26.95
C ALA A 127 12.12 0.92 -27.74
N CYS A 128 11.65 -0.19 -27.16
CA CYS A 128 11.61 -1.48 -27.85
C CYS A 128 10.71 -1.44 -29.09
N LEU A 129 9.52 -0.83 -28.99
CA LEU A 129 8.60 -0.67 -30.12
C LEU A 129 9.17 0.24 -31.21
N ALA A 130 9.87 1.32 -30.83
CA ALA A 130 10.55 2.20 -31.78
C ALA A 130 11.72 1.49 -32.48
N ALA A 131 12.36 0.53 -31.82
CA ALA A 131 13.38 -0.34 -32.41
C ALA A 131 12.79 -1.45 -33.32
N GLY A 132 11.45 -1.55 -33.42
CA GLY A 132 10.76 -2.48 -34.30
C GLY A 132 10.33 -3.80 -33.65
N ALA A 133 10.48 -3.95 -32.33
CA ALA A 133 10.00 -5.15 -31.64
C ALA A 133 8.46 -5.24 -31.67
N ALA A 134 7.93 -6.46 -31.76
CA ALA A 134 6.49 -6.67 -31.67
C ALA A 134 5.98 -6.39 -30.24
N PRO A 135 4.71 -5.96 -30.03
CA PRO A 135 4.20 -5.61 -28.70
C PRO A 135 4.31 -6.73 -27.66
N VAL A 136 4.15 -7.99 -28.08
CA VAL A 136 4.26 -9.17 -27.22
C VAL A 136 5.71 -9.42 -26.80
N GLU A 137 6.64 -9.34 -27.75
CA GLU A 137 8.09 -9.50 -27.54
C GLU A 137 8.63 -8.37 -26.67
N ALA A 138 8.26 -7.12 -26.97
CA ALA A 138 8.65 -5.96 -26.18
C ALA A 138 8.18 -6.09 -24.71
N ALA A 139 6.95 -6.57 -24.48
CA ALA A 139 6.45 -6.79 -23.13
C ALA A 139 7.19 -7.90 -22.38
N GLU A 140 7.56 -8.99 -23.04
CA GLU A 140 8.36 -10.06 -22.42
C GLU A 140 9.75 -9.55 -22.04
N VAL A 141 10.49 -8.94 -22.97
CA VAL A 141 11.84 -8.41 -22.75
C VAL A 141 11.87 -7.33 -21.66
N VAL A 142 10.94 -6.37 -21.72
CA VAL A 142 10.84 -5.32 -20.70
C VAL A 142 10.42 -5.91 -19.35
N GLY A 143 9.51 -6.89 -19.37
CA GLY A 143 9.05 -7.56 -18.16
C GLY A 143 10.17 -8.28 -17.41
N GLU A 144 10.98 -9.06 -18.14
CA GLU A 144 12.15 -9.77 -17.62
C GLU A 144 13.23 -8.80 -17.12
N SER A 145 13.44 -7.69 -17.82
CA SER A 145 14.45 -6.69 -17.46
C SER A 145 14.08 -5.87 -16.23
N LEU A 146 12.80 -5.52 -16.08
CA LEU A 146 12.33 -4.62 -15.03
C LEU A 146 12.09 -5.37 -13.70
N GLY A 147 11.51 -6.57 -13.77
CA GLY A 147 10.98 -7.26 -12.60
C GLY A 147 9.93 -6.44 -11.84
N GLY A 148 9.67 -6.82 -10.58
CA GLY A 148 8.69 -6.13 -9.75
C GLY A 148 7.24 -6.28 -10.26
N PRO A 149 6.27 -5.58 -9.67
CA PRO A 149 4.86 -5.79 -9.97
C PRO A 149 4.47 -5.50 -11.42
N VAL A 150 5.08 -4.49 -12.06
CA VAL A 150 4.77 -4.16 -13.46
C VAL A 150 5.50 -5.12 -14.40
N GLY A 151 6.78 -5.42 -14.14
CA GLY A 151 7.56 -6.32 -14.96
C GLY A 151 7.06 -7.75 -14.94
N GLU A 152 6.66 -8.27 -13.77
CA GLU A 152 6.06 -9.60 -13.63
C GLU A 152 4.77 -9.74 -14.45
N ARG A 153 3.92 -8.70 -14.48
CA ARG A 153 2.68 -8.70 -15.27
C ARG A 153 2.94 -8.61 -16.77
N LEU A 154 3.93 -7.84 -17.18
CA LEU A 154 4.35 -7.73 -18.59
C LEU A 154 4.97 -9.04 -19.10
N ALA A 155 5.88 -9.65 -18.33
CA ALA A 155 6.48 -10.93 -18.66
C ALA A 155 5.42 -12.04 -18.75
N LEU A 156 4.49 -12.08 -17.79
CA LEU A 156 3.38 -13.04 -17.80
C LEU A 156 2.46 -12.83 -19.00
N ALA A 157 2.09 -11.58 -19.32
CA ALA A 157 1.25 -11.27 -20.47
C ALA A 157 1.95 -11.68 -21.79
N GLY A 158 3.24 -11.37 -21.94
CA GLY A 158 4.04 -11.77 -23.09
C GLY A 158 4.10 -13.28 -23.26
N ALA A 159 4.44 -14.00 -22.19
CA ALA A 159 4.53 -15.46 -22.19
C ALA A 159 3.17 -16.14 -22.50
N GLU A 160 2.07 -15.67 -21.90
CA GLU A 160 0.74 -16.23 -22.18
C GLU A 160 0.31 -16.00 -23.64
N LEU A 161 0.57 -14.83 -24.19
CA LEU A 161 0.24 -14.51 -25.59
C LEU A 161 1.07 -15.34 -26.57
N ARG A 162 2.35 -15.62 -26.26
CA ARG A 162 3.19 -16.53 -27.05
C ARG A 162 2.69 -17.97 -27.04
N LEU A 163 2.02 -18.39 -25.97
CA LEU A 163 1.36 -19.69 -25.86
C LEU A 163 -0.03 -19.74 -26.52
N GLY A 164 -0.47 -18.66 -27.18
CA GLY A 164 -1.79 -18.57 -27.80
C GLY A 164 -2.91 -18.21 -26.83
N GLY A 165 -2.58 -17.60 -25.69
CA GLY A 165 -3.54 -17.11 -24.71
C GLY A 165 -4.45 -16.00 -25.25
N GLU A 166 -5.58 -15.80 -24.59
CA GLU A 166 -6.57 -14.80 -24.97
C GLU A 166 -6.05 -13.38 -24.68
N PRO A 167 -5.94 -12.48 -25.68
CA PRO A 167 -5.32 -11.16 -25.48
C PRO A 167 -6.01 -10.27 -24.46
N GLY A 168 -7.35 -10.30 -24.40
CA GLY A 168 -8.10 -9.49 -23.44
C GLY A 168 -7.80 -9.88 -22.00
N ALA A 169 -7.75 -11.18 -21.69
CA ALA A 169 -7.32 -11.67 -20.37
C ALA A 169 -5.85 -11.36 -20.07
N ALA A 170 -4.96 -11.55 -21.05
CA ALA A 170 -3.52 -11.35 -20.86
C ALA A 170 -3.17 -9.89 -20.53
N TRP A 171 -3.66 -8.95 -21.35
CA TRP A 171 -3.48 -7.52 -21.12
C TRP A 171 -4.39 -6.97 -20.03
N GLY A 172 -5.54 -7.60 -19.78
CA GLY A 172 -6.47 -7.24 -18.70
C GLY A 172 -5.82 -7.29 -17.33
N ARG A 173 -4.94 -8.26 -17.08
CA ARG A 173 -4.17 -8.32 -15.83
C ARG A 173 -3.13 -7.22 -15.70
N LEU A 174 -2.63 -6.66 -16.80
CA LEU A 174 -1.81 -5.44 -16.76
C LEU A 174 -2.69 -4.22 -16.45
N ALA A 175 -3.90 -4.16 -17.01
CA ALA A 175 -4.85 -3.07 -16.80
C ALA A 175 -5.36 -2.95 -15.35
N GLU A 176 -5.25 -4.02 -14.54
CA GLU A 176 -5.53 -3.99 -13.10
C GLU A 176 -4.54 -3.08 -12.32
N ILE A 177 -3.35 -2.82 -12.87
CA ILE A 177 -2.40 -1.91 -12.23
C ILE A 177 -2.93 -0.47 -12.36
N PRO A 178 -3.00 0.30 -11.25
CA PRO A 178 -3.41 1.70 -11.30
C PRO A 178 -2.57 2.50 -12.30
N GLY A 179 -3.26 3.18 -13.23
CA GLY A 179 -2.62 3.98 -14.29
C GLY A 179 -2.14 3.20 -15.53
N ALA A 180 -2.10 1.86 -15.50
CA ALA A 180 -1.58 1.05 -16.61
C ALA A 180 -2.63 0.71 -17.68
N ARG A 181 -3.91 1.01 -17.44
CA ARG A 181 -5.02 0.65 -18.32
C ARG A 181 -4.84 1.14 -19.76
N ALA A 182 -4.53 2.42 -19.95
CA ALA A 182 -4.34 3.00 -21.29
C ALA A 182 -3.16 2.36 -22.03
N LEU A 183 -2.11 1.97 -21.31
CA LEU A 183 -0.97 1.24 -21.85
C LEU A 183 -1.37 -0.17 -22.28
N ALA A 184 -2.08 -0.91 -21.43
CA ALA A 184 -2.58 -2.25 -21.74
C ALA A 184 -3.50 -2.26 -22.97
N GLU A 185 -4.47 -1.35 -23.03
CA GLU A 185 -5.38 -1.20 -24.18
C GLU A 185 -4.64 -0.84 -25.47
N CYS A 186 -3.57 -0.04 -25.37
CA CYS A 186 -2.73 0.32 -26.52
C CYS A 186 -1.94 -0.89 -27.04
N LEU A 187 -1.33 -1.67 -26.15
CA LEU A 187 -0.58 -2.87 -26.49
C LEU A 187 -1.48 -3.98 -27.03
N GLU A 188 -2.67 -4.18 -26.43
CA GLU A 188 -3.67 -5.13 -26.91
C GLU A 188 -4.11 -4.80 -28.33
N ARG A 189 -4.44 -3.54 -28.59
CA ARG A 189 -4.84 -3.08 -29.92
C ARG A 189 -3.74 -3.32 -30.93
N ALA A 190 -2.51 -2.94 -30.60
CA ALA A 190 -1.35 -3.12 -31.47
C ALA A 190 -1.04 -4.60 -31.75
N ALA A 191 -1.13 -5.45 -30.74
CA ALA A 191 -0.93 -6.89 -30.88
C ALA A 191 -2.01 -7.53 -31.77
N ARG A 192 -3.27 -7.08 -31.66
CA ARG A 192 -4.39 -7.62 -32.44
C ARG A 192 -4.44 -7.11 -33.88
N THR A 193 -4.13 -5.84 -34.11
CA THR A 193 -4.29 -5.20 -35.44
C THR A 193 -2.97 -4.99 -36.19
N GLY A 194 -1.82 -5.22 -35.55
CA GLY A 194 -0.51 -4.89 -36.12
C GLY A 194 -0.25 -3.39 -36.27
N ALA A 195 -1.08 -2.53 -35.66
CA ALA A 195 -0.93 -1.09 -35.77
C ALA A 195 0.32 -0.59 -35.02
N PRO A 196 1.01 0.44 -35.54
CA PRO A 196 2.21 0.97 -34.90
C PRO A 196 1.89 1.54 -33.51
N ALA A 197 2.60 1.05 -32.49
CA ALA A 197 2.38 1.43 -31.09
C ALA A 197 3.46 2.33 -30.50
N ALA A 198 4.59 2.52 -31.18
CA ALA A 198 5.74 3.26 -30.65
C ALA A 198 5.38 4.69 -30.23
N GLU A 199 4.72 5.45 -31.12
CA GLU A 199 4.34 6.84 -30.84
C GLU A 199 3.23 6.95 -29.78
N PRO A 200 2.11 6.19 -29.84
CA PRO A 200 1.13 6.17 -28.76
C PRO A 200 1.71 5.80 -27.39
N VAL A 201 2.57 4.79 -27.32
CA VAL A 201 3.19 4.36 -26.05
C VAL A 201 4.19 5.40 -25.55
N SER A 202 4.94 6.05 -26.43
CA SER A 202 5.83 7.18 -26.07
C SER A 202 5.05 8.37 -25.48
N ARG A 203 3.89 8.71 -26.06
CA ARG A 203 2.99 9.74 -25.50
C ARG A 203 2.47 9.35 -24.11
N LEU A 204 2.07 8.09 -23.93
CA LEU A 204 1.64 7.59 -22.62
C LEU A 204 2.79 7.63 -21.60
N ALA A 205 4.00 7.26 -22.00
CA ALA A 205 5.18 7.32 -21.12
C ALA A 205 5.49 8.77 -20.68
N THR A 206 5.41 9.72 -21.62
CA THR A 206 5.55 11.15 -21.33
C THR A 206 4.48 11.64 -20.36
N ALA A 207 3.20 11.32 -20.59
CA ALA A 207 2.12 11.68 -19.70
C ALA A 207 2.33 11.13 -18.27
N LEU A 208 2.73 9.86 -18.15
CA LEU A 208 3.03 9.23 -16.86
C LEU A 208 4.20 9.90 -16.12
N ARG A 209 5.24 10.34 -16.85
CA ARG A 209 6.36 11.10 -16.29
C ARG A 209 5.90 12.48 -15.79
N GLU A 210 5.10 13.18 -16.58
CA GLU A 210 4.56 14.49 -16.20
C GLU A 210 3.66 14.38 -14.97
N ASP A 211 2.78 13.38 -14.91
CA ASP A 211 1.95 13.08 -13.74
C ASP A 211 2.81 12.90 -12.49
N ARG A 212 3.91 12.15 -12.60
CA ARG A 212 4.85 11.93 -11.50
C ARG A 212 5.50 13.23 -11.04
N VAL A 213 5.94 14.07 -11.97
CA VAL A 213 6.53 15.39 -11.68
C VAL A 213 5.50 16.30 -11.01
N ARG A 214 4.26 16.34 -11.50
CA ARG A 214 3.17 17.12 -10.89
C ARG A 214 2.88 16.67 -9.46
N GLN A 215 2.81 15.36 -9.22
CA GLN A 215 2.62 14.83 -7.87
C GLN A 215 3.79 15.14 -6.94
N ALA A 216 5.03 15.06 -7.44
CA ALA A 216 6.22 15.43 -6.68
C ALA A 216 6.21 16.93 -6.32
N GLY A 217 5.85 17.79 -7.29
CA GLY A 217 5.69 19.23 -7.08
C GLY A 217 4.62 19.55 -6.04
N ALA A 218 3.45 18.91 -6.12
CA ALA A 218 2.38 19.09 -5.13
C ALA A 218 2.82 18.67 -3.72
N ARG A 219 3.60 17.58 -3.59
CA ARG A 219 4.17 17.15 -2.29
C ARG A 219 5.20 18.16 -1.77
N ALA A 220 6.06 18.69 -2.65
CA ALA A 220 7.03 19.71 -2.28
C ALA A 220 6.37 21.02 -1.81
N GLN A 221 5.31 21.46 -2.50
CA GLN A 221 4.53 22.64 -2.10
C GLN A 221 3.85 22.45 -0.74
N ARG A 222 3.26 21.28 -0.51
CA ARG A 222 2.67 20.95 0.80
C ARG A 222 3.72 20.93 1.91
N ALA A 223 4.90 20.37 1.63
CA ALA A 223 6.01 20.38 2.57
C ALA A 223 6.47 21.83 2.87
N ALA A 224 6.56 22.69 1.86
CA ALA A 224 6.90 24.10 2.04
C ALA A 224 5.91 24.81 2.99
N VAL A 225 4.60 24.60 2.81
CA VAL A 225 3.58 25.15 3.70
C VAL A 225 3.70 24.58 5.11
N LEU A 226 3.91 23.28 5.26
CA LEU A 226 4.05 22.64 6.57
C LEU A 226 5.30 23.12 7.35
N VAL A 227 6.37 23.49 6.63
CA VAL A 227 7.60 24.03 7.24
C VAL A 227 7.44 25.50 7.64
N THR A 228 6.76 26.32 6.83
CA THR A 228 6.59 27.76 7.12
C THR A 228 5.45 28.07 8.08
N ALA A 229 4.40 27.23 8.12
CA ALA A 229 3.25 27.39 9.01
C ALA A 229 3.61 27.58 10.50
N PRO A 230 4.45 26.73 11.13
CA PRO A 230 4.81 26.91 12.54
C PRO A 230 5.61 28.19 12.80
N VAL A 231 6.44 28.63 11.85
CA VAL A 231 7.21 29.87 11.96
C VAL A 231 6.27 31.08 11.95
N GLY A 232 5.33 31.11 11.00
CA GLY A 232 4.30 32.16 10.94
C GLY A 232 3.42 32.19 12.19
N LEU A 233 3.03 31.02 12.70
CA LEU A 233 2.21 30.89 13.91
C LEU A 233 2.93 31.42 15.16
N CYS A 234 4.25 31.23 15.26
CA CYS A 234 5.03 31.76 16.37
C CYS A 234 5.32 33.27 16.23
N PHE A 235 5.49 33.78 15.00
CA PHE A 235 5.79 35.18 14.75
C PHE A 235 4.58 36.10 14.94
N LEU A 236 3.39 35.66 14.53
CA LEU A 236 2.15 36.43 14.61
C LEU A 236 1.84 36.99 16.02
N PRO A 237 1.83 36.18 17.11
CA PRO A 237 1.54 36.70 18.45
C PRO A 237 2.61 37.67 18.96
N ALA A 238 3.89 37.43 18.65
CA ALA A 238 4.98 38.31 19.03
C ALA A 238 4.88 39.68 18.32
N PHE A 239 4.56 39.67 17.01
CA PHE A 239 4.35 40.89 16.23
C PHE A 239 3.16 41.71 16.74
N LEU A 240 2.06 41.07 17.13
CA LEU A 240 0.91 41.77 17.70
C LEU A 240 1.23 42.45 19.03
N ALA A 241 1.93 41.73 19.94
CA ALA A 241 2.26 42.25 21.27
C ALA A 241 3.29 43.39 21.22
N VAL A 242 4.33 43.26 20.38
CA VAL A 242 5.46 44.20 20.34
C VAL A 242 5.26 45.31 19.32
N GLY A 243 4.68 45.00 18.16
CA GLY A 243 4.54 45.95 17.06
C GLY A 243 3.19 46.68 17.05
N VAL A 244 2.09 45.93 17.02
CA VAL A 244 0.75 46.50 16.75
C VAL A 244 0.12 47.13 17.99
N ALA A 245 0.15 46.44 19.13
CA ALA A 245 -0.53 46.88 20.35
C ALA A 245 -0.09 48.28 20.83
N PRO A 246 1.21 48.62 20.91
CA PRO A 246 1.64 49.95 21.38
C PRO A 246 1.17 51.09 20.46
N VAL A 247 1.16 50.86 19.15
CA VAL A 247 0.74 51.87 18.16
C VAL A 247 -0.76 52.15 18.29
N VAL A 248 -1.58 51.10 18.42
CA VAL A 248 -3.04 51.25 18.60
C VAL A 248 -3.35 51.97 19.91
N ILE A 249 -2.65 51.62 21.00
CA ILE A 249 -2.82 52.29 22.31
C ILE A 249 -2.45 53.78 22.19
N GLY A 250 -1.34 54.11 21.53
CA GLY A 250 -0.89 55.50 21.35
C GLY A 250 -1.85 56.34 20.49
N MET A 251 -2.45 55.75 19.46
CA MET A 251 -3.46 56.44 18.65
C MET A 251 -4.77 56.65 19.42
N ALA A 252 -5.21 55.63 20.15
CA ALA A 252 -6.44 55.71 20.94
C ALA A 252 -6.33 56.76 22.06
N SER A 253 -5.19 56.82 22.76
CA SER A 253 -4.96 57.83 23.81
C SER A 253 -4.93 59.25 23.24
N GLY A 254 -4.28 59.47 22.09
CA GLY A 254 -4.24 60.78 21.44
C GLY A 254 -5.64 61.30 21.06
N LEU A 255 -6.51 60.43 20.56
CA LEU A 255 -7.89 60.80 20.21
C LEU A 255 -8.75 61.07 21.45
N LEU A 256 -8.62 60.26 22.50
CA LEU A 256 -9.32 60.46 23.77
C LEU A 256 -8.88 61.73 24.52
N SER A 257 -7.65 62.18 24.32
CA SER A 257 -7.15 63.44 24.88
C SER A 257 -7.52 64.68 24.07
N ALA A 258 -7.99 64.51 22.84
CA ALA A 258 -8.35 65.60 21.93
C ALA A 258 -9.87 65.93 21.95
N THR A 259 -10.67 65.14 22.65
CA THR A 259 -12.09 65.38 22.96
C THR A 259 -12.25 65.86 24.39
#